data_AF-A0A0S6UYA4-F1
#
_entry.id   AF-A0A0S6UYA4-F1
#
_cell.length_a   1.000
_cell.length_b   1.000
_cell.length_c   1.000
_cell.angle_alpha   90.00
_cell.angle_beta   90.00
_cell.angle_gamma   90.00
#
_symmetry.space_group_name_H-M   'P 1'
#
loop_
_entity.id
_entity.type
_entity.pdbx_description
1 polymer ?
#
loop_
_entity_poly.entity_id
_entity_poly.type
_entity_poly.pdbx_seq_one_letter_code
_entity_poly.pdbx_strand_id
1 'polypeptide(L)' 'MNKICVTPRASLGFHQAYYDKAFTFGIKVTSAEGTSDLMSYYPDTVKDWIRRNGGLTTDMKKIKNGIDLWKIVNPCPEEW' A
#
# COMPACT_ATOMS: atom_id res chain seq x y z
N MET A 1 16.63 -6.05 -6.02
CA MET A 1 15.88 -6.58 -7.18
C MET A 1 14.40 -6.30 -6.95
N ASN A 2 13.84 -5.27 -7.63
CA ASN A 2 12.42 -4.94 -7.51
C ASN A 2 11.62 -5.99 -8.28
N LYS A 3 10.98 -6.92 -7.57
CA LYS A 3 10.15 -8.00 -8.15
C LYS A 3 8.74 -7.53 -8.54
N ILE A 4 8.45 -6.25 -8.39
CA ILE A 4 7.12 -5.66 -8.56
C ILE A 4 7.28 -4.44 -9.47
N CYS A 5 6.36 -4.29 -10.40
CA CYS A 5 6.22 -3.14 -11.28
C CYS A 5 4.74 -2.72 -11.36
N VAL A 6 4.46 -1.52 -11.90
CA VAL A 6 3.09 -0.98 -12.00
C VAL A 6 2.72 -0.59 -13.43
N THR A 7 1.47 -0.81 -13.82
CA THR A 7 0.99 -0.43 -15.15
C THR A 7 0.56 1.04 -15.20
N PRO A 8 0.45 1.67 -16.39
CA PRO A 8 0.14 3.10 -16.52
C PRO A 8 -1.21 3.54 -15.94
N ARG A 9 -2.12 2.61 -15.65
CA ARG A 9 -3.45 2.88 -15.05
C ARG A 9 -3.60 2.32 -13.64
N ALA A 10 -2.52 1.81 -13.04
CA ALA A 10 -2.56 1.25 -11.69
C ALA A 10 -2.82 2.34 -10.63
N SER A 11 -3.59 2.01 -9.61
CA SER A 11 -3.70 2.79 -8.38
C SER A 11 -3.45 1.87 -7.20
N LEU A 12 -2.63 2.31 -6.25
CA LEU A 12 -2.34 1.55 -5.04
C LEU A 12 -3.02 2.19 -3.84
N GLY A 13 -3.55 1.33 -2.97
CA GLY A 13 -4.18 1.69 -1.71
C GLY A 13 -3.45 1.06 -0.53
N PHE A 14 -3.19 1.82 0.52
CA PHE A 14 -2.51 1.37 1.73
C PHE A 14 -3.29 1.77 2.97
N HIS A 15 -3.49 0.85 3.89
CA HIS A 15 -4.12 1.07 5.20
C HIS A 15 -3.57 0.09 6.24
N GLN A 16 -3.84 0.33 7.52
CA GLN A 16 -3.53 -0.63 8.59
C GLN A 16 -4.34 -1.91 8.40
N ALA A 17 -3.74 -3.05 8.74
CA ALA A 17 -4.48 -4.30 8.79
C ALA A 17 -5.61 -4.17 9.81
N TYR A 18 -6.81 -4.61 9.45
CA TYR A 18 -7.94 -4.66 10.36
C TYR A 18 -8.80 -5.88 10.07
N TYR A 19 -9.47 -6.35 11.11
CA TYR A 19 -10.54 -7.33 10.96
C TYR A 19 -11.84 -6.59 10.69
N ASP A 20 -12.49 -6.91 9.57
CA ASP A 20 -13.85 -6.46 9.31
C ASP A 20 -14.81 -7.36 10.08
N LYS A 21 -15.40 -6.82 11.15
CA LYS A 21 -16.42 -7.53 11.90
C LYS A 21 -17.78 -7.15 11.34
N ALA A 22 -18.18 -7.79 10.24
CA ALA A 22 -19.45 -7.52 9.56
C ALA A 22 -20.67 -7.61 10.52
N PHE A 23 -20.63 -8.52 11.48
CA PHE A 23 -21.67 -8.67 12.53
C PHE A 23 -21.74 -7.51 13.53
N THR A 24 -20.78 -6.57 13.49
CA THR A 24 -20.72 -5.36 14.33
C THR A 24 -21.06 -4.10 13.54
N PHE A 25 -21.75 -4.20 12.41
CA PHE A 25 -22.04 -3.07 11.51
C PHE A 25 -20.77 -2.42 10.93
N GLY A 26 -19.74 -3.22 10.65
CA GLY A 26 -18.53 -2.76 9.97
C GLY A 26 -17.51 -2.05 10.85
N ILE A 27 -17.50 -2.31 12.17
CA ILE A 27 -16.42 -1.84 13.04
C ILE A 27 -15.11 -2.49 12.58
N LYS A 28 -14.13 -1.64 12.29
CA LYS A 28 -12.77 -2.03 11.95
C LYS A 28 -11.94 -2.11 13.21
N VAL A 29 -11.46 -3.31 13.55
CA VAL A 29 -10.53 -3.51 14.66
C VAL A 29 -9.13 -3.67 14.09
N THR A 30 -8.25 -2.71 14.36
CA THR A 30 -6.87 -2.72 13.84
C THR A 30 -6.06 -3.86 14.45
N SER A 31 -5.13 -4.41 13.66
CA SER A 31 -4.15 -5.39 14.09
C SER A 31 -2.74 -4.85 13.87
N ALA A 32 -1.99 -4.72 14.95
CA ALA A 32 -0.59 -4.29 14.91
C ALA A 32 0.28 -5.36 14.24
N GLU A 33 0.02 -6.64 14.56
CA GLU A 33 0.72 -7.79 14.01
C GLU A 33 0.50 -7.91 12.51
N GLY A 34 -0.76 -7.83 12.06
CA GLY A 34 -1.08 -7.83 10.62
C GLY A 34 -0.49 -6.63 9.89
N THR A 35 -0.45 -5.46 10.54
CA THR A 35 0.20 -4.27 9.96
C THR A 35 1.71 -4.48 9.82
N SER A 36 2.36 -5.08 10.83
CA SER A 36 3.78 -5.41 10.78
C SER A 36 4.09 -6.46 9.73
N ASP A 37 3.24 -7.47 9.58
CA ASP A 37 3.37 -8.52 8.56
C ASP A 37 3.28 -7.91 7.15
N LEU A 38 2.25 -7.09 6.85
CA LEU A 38 2.15 -6.36 5.59
C LEU A 38 3.39 -5.52 5.28
N MET A 39 3.89 -4.78 6.27
CA MET A 39 5.10 -3.95 6.13
C MET A 39 6.38 -4.77 5.91
N SER A 40 6.38 -6.07 6.25
CA SER A 40 7.53 -6.95 6.00
C SER A 40 7.70 -7.26 4.51
N TYR A 41 6.60 -7.35 3.75
CA TYR A 41 6.61 -7.69 2.32
C TYR A 41 6.86 -6.50 1.38
N TYR A 42 6.54 -5.28 1.82
CA TYR A 42 6.62 -4.11 0.95
C TYR A 42 8.05 -3.80 0.50
N PRO A 43 8.27 -3.33 -0.74
CA PRO A 43 9.57 -2.78 -1.13
C PRO A 43 9.96 -1.57 -0.27
N ASP A 44 11.25 -1.35 -0.06
CA ASP A 44 11.75 -0.25 0.78
C ASP A 44 11.25 1.12 0.32
N THR A 45 11.15 1.34 -0.99
CA THR A 45 10.60 2.58 -1.58
C THR A 45 9.15 2.84 -1.17
N VAL A 46 8.34 1.78 -1.04
CA VAL A 46 6.97 1.85 -0.56
C VAL A 46 6.94 2.12 0.94
N LYS A 47 7.77 1.44 1.74
CA LYS A 47 7.89 1.69 3.19
C LYS A 47 8.28 3.14 3.48
N ASP A 48 9.23 3.67 2.73
CA ASP A 48 9.70 5.06 2.84
C ASP A 48 8.64 6.07 2.44
N TRP A 49 7.87 5.79 1.39
CA TRP A 49 6.72 6.63 1.04
C TRP A 49 5.67 6.62 2.15
N ILE A 50 5.29 5.45 2.67
CA ILE A 50 4.32 5.31 3.77
C ILE A 50 4.80 6.15 4.98
N ARG A 51 6.06 6.00 5.39
CA ARG A 51 6.66 6.73 6.52
C ARG A 51 6.62 8.24 6.32
N ARG A 52 6.98 8.73 5.12
CA ARG A 52 6.92 10.17 4.79
C ARG A 52 5.49 10.72 4.74
N ASN A 53 4.49 9.86 4.52
CA ASN A 53 3.08 10.22 4.47
C ASN A 53 2.32 9.91 5.78
N GLY A 54 3.05 9.81 6.91
CA GLY A 54 2.47 9.69 8.25
C GLY A 54 2.20 8.25 8.72
N GLY A 55 2.78 7.23 8.07
CA GLY A 55 2.58 5.83 8.43
C GLY A 55 1.25 5.26 7.92
N LEU A 56 0.96 3.99 8.21
CA LEU A 56 -0.34 3.39 7.89
C LEU A 56 -1.40 3.87 8.90
N THR A 57 -2.58 4.21 8.38
CA THR A 57 -3.75 4.63 9.16
C THR A 57 -4.95 3.73 8.84
N THR A 58 -6.03 3.86 9.60
CA THR A 58 -7.32 3.22 9.28
C THR A 58 -7.92 3.77 7.98
N ASP A 59 -7.61 5.02 7.64
CA ASP A 59 -8.00 5.62 6.37
C ASP A 59 -7.08 5.17 5.24
N MET A 60 -7.69 4.84 4.11
CA MET A 60 -6.99 4.40 2.90
C MET A 60 -6.15 5.55 2.32
N LYS A 61 -4.83 5.40 2.34
CA LYS A 61 -3.94 6.23 1.54
C LYS A 61 -3.95 5.72 0.11
N LYS A 62 -4.24 6.59 -0.84
CA LYS A 62 -4.29 6.25 -2.26
C LYS A 62 -3.19 6.98 -3.00
N ILE A 63 -2.48 6.26 -3.83
CA ILE A 63 -1.62 6.84 -4.85
C ILE A 63 -2.19 6.44 -6.21
N LYS A 64 -2.52 7.46 -7.00
CA LYS A 64 -3.05 7.27 -8.34
C LYS A 64 -1.90 7.10 -9.33
N ASN A 65 -2.23 6.61 -10.50
CA ASN A 65 -1.30 6.42 -11.61
C ASN A 65 -0.54 7.71 -11.97
N GLY A 66 0.58 7.54 -12.67
CA GLY A 66 1.43 8.64 -13.16
C GLY A 66 2.69 8.83 -12.31
N ILE A 67 3.26 10.04 -12.41
CA ILE A 67 4.61 10.33 -11.89
C ILE A 67 4.76 10.08 -10.40
N ASP A 68 3.70 10.28 -9.61
CA ASP A 68 3.76 10.07 -8.17
C ASP A 68 3.88 8.59 -7.82
N LEU A 69 3.15 7.72 -8.50
CA LEU A 69 3.30 6.28 -8.37
C LEU A 69 4.68 5.79 -8.84
N TRP A 70 5.20 6.37 -9.92
CA TRP A 70 6.52 5.98 -10.47
C TRP A 70 7.70 6.38 -9.59
N LYS A 71 7.52 7.33 -8.65
CA LYS A 71 8.54 7.65 -7.63
C LYS A 71 8.69 6.55 -6.57
N ILE A 72 7.72 5.63 -6.45
CA ILE A 72 7.70 4.61 -5.40
C ILE A 72 7.82 3.19 -5.94
N VAL A 73 7.32 2.92 -7.14
CA VAL A 73 7.41 1.62 -7.81
C VAL A 73 7.64 1.86 -9.29
N ASN A 74 8.61 1.16 -9.88
CA ASN A 74 8.94 1.31 -11.28
C ASN A 74 7.75 0.92 -12.18
N PRO A 75 7.53 1.63 -13.29
CA PRO A 75 6.59 1.15 -14.30
C PRO A 75 7.02 -0.24 -14.79
N CYS A 76 6.05 -1.08 -15.12
CA CYS A 76 6.34 -2.31 -15.83
C CYS A 76 6.98 -1.97 -17.18
N PRO A 77 7.94 -2.76 -17.65
CA PRO A 77 8.34 -2.69 -19.05
C PRO A 77 7.08 -2.73 -19.91
N GLU A 78 7.01 -1.89 -20.93
CA GLU A 78 6.13 -2.18 -22.05
C GLU A 78 6.68 -3.49 -22.64
N GLU A 79 6.04 -4.61 -22.33
CA GLU A 79 6.46 -5.89 -22.90
C GLU A 79 6.31 -5.83 -24.43
N TRP A 80 7.35 -6.37 -25.08
CA TRP A 80 7.67 -6.59 -26.49
C TRP A 80 6.49 -6.83 -27.45
#